data_AF-A0A7Y5RSH6-F1
#
_entry.id   AF-A0A7Y5RSH6-F1
#
_cell.length_a   1.000
_cell.length_b   1.000
_cell.length_c   1.000
_cell.angle_alpha   90.00
_cell.angle_beta   90.00
_cell.angle_gamma   90.00
#
_symmetry.space_group_name_H-M   'P 1'
#
loop_
_entity.id
_entity.type
_entity.pdbx_description
1 polymer ?
#
loop_
_entity_poly.entity_id
_entity_poly.type
_entity_poly.pdbx_seq_one_letter_code
_entity_poly.pdbx_strand_id
1 'polypeptide(L)'
;MKIAVIAFGLVISLGFAFARAESADSTSPQLIRSEQSDGADIPSGRLLLRVPSHEGANGSASDQDNSEPPAEPGEPGAENDTGTFFGEAVGSRAVFIIDVSNSMEKGKDVGAGEDYDGNVVTSMTRIDAVKYELVRMLGNLPAGDCAFDIVWLAGIEVGGPTPGMPVTDAWQGEMTTGTPEKLQEAIDAVKNQRVWFGTPTYRALERATHDYGAEIDTLVLLSDGAPIPVGAGYWGSNTHQQAILDQFPKWFEPMEANGCRFSVIQVGVNSICGAFMQNLAAATGASFTHKH
;
A
#
# COMPACT_ATOMS: atom_id res chain seq x y z
N MET A 1 -67.41 -12.94 -23.28
CA MET A 1 -67.06 -11.55 -23.66
C MET A 1 -65.72 -11.22 -23.04
N LYS A 2 -64.67 -11.08 -23.85
CA LYS A 2 -63.33 -10.63 -23.41
C LYS A 2 -63.17 -9.20 -23.93
N ILE A 3 -62.96 -8.24 -23.03
CA ILE A 3 -62.65 -6.85 -23.36
C ILE A 3 -61.14 -6.68 -23.21
N ALA A 4 -60.48 -6.36 -24.32
CA ALA A 4 -59.07 -6.01 -24.38
C ALA A 4 -58.91 -4.51 -24.05
N VAL A 5 -58.02 -4.18 -23.13
CA VAL A 5 -57.61 -2.81 -22.84
C VAL A 5 -56.25 -2.57 -23.51
N ILE A 6 -56.23 -1.61 -24.44
CA ILE A 6 -55.03 -1.11 -25.12
C ILE A 6 -54.52 0.08 -24.29
N ALA A 7 -53.30 -0.01 -23.77
CA ALA A 7 -52.61 1.10 -23.13
C ALA A 7 -51.59 1.70 -24.11
N PHE A 8 -51.84 2.95 -24.50
CA PHE A 8 -50.94 3.82 -25.25
C PHE A 8 -50.01 4.53 -24.26
N GLY A 9 -48.70 4.25 -24.35
CA GLY A 9 -47.65 4.91 -23.56
C GLY A 9 -46.86 5.90 -24.42
N LEU A 10 -47.08 7.18 -24.13
CA LEU A 10 -46.50 8.38 -24.73
C LEU A 10 -44.97 8.44 -24.57
N VAL A 11 -44.22 8.59 -25.67
CA VAL A 11 -42.78 8.89 -25.66
C VAL A 11 -42.59 10.39 -25.80
N ILE A 12 -42.09 11.05 -24.74
CA ILE A 12 -41.70 12.46 -24.76
C ILE A 12 -40.20 12.53 -25.06
N SER A 13 -39.85 13.01 -26.24
CA SER A 13 -38.47 13.39 -26.60
C SER A 13 -38.11 14.72 -25.95
N LEU A 14 -37.16 14.72 -25.01
CA LEU A 14 -36.47 15.92 -24.55
C LEU A 14 -35.21 16.15 -25.41
N GLY A 15 -35.29 17.14 -26.31
CA GLY A 15 -34.13 17.68 -27.00
C GLY A 15 -33.38 18.65 -26.09
N PHE A 16 -32.11 18.36 -25.81
CA PHE A 16 -31.19 19.31 -25.19
C PHE A 16 -30.62 20.25 -26.25
N ALA A 17 -30.94 21.54 -26.11
CA ALA A 17 -30.33 22.62 -26.88
C ALA A 17 -28.94 22.95 -26.31
N PHE A 18 -27.93 22.89 -27.17
CA PHE A 18 -26.58 23.42 -26.90
C PHE A 18 -26.63 24.95 -26.91
N ALA A 19 -26.44 25.58 -25.75
CA ALA A 19 -26.13 27.00 -25.63
C ALA A 19 -24.61 27.16 -25.52
N ARG A 20 -24.02 27.78 -26.55
CA ARG A 20 -22.63 28.21 -26.63
C ARG A 20 -22.46 29.47 -25.77
N ALA A 21 -21.66 29.39 -24.71
CA ALA A 21 -21.23 30.53 -23.91
C ALA A 21 -19.82 30.95 -24.34
N GLU A 22 -19.70 32.16 -24.86
CA GLU A 22 -18.44 32.91 -25.02
C GLU A 22 -18.22 33.83 -23.81
N SER A 23 -16.97 34.26 -23.63
CA SER A 23 -16.40 35.16 -22.61
C SER A 23 -15.87 34.44 -21.35
N ALA A 24 -14.76 34.84 -20.72
CA ALA A 24 -13.94 36.03 -20.87
C ALA A 24 -12.49 35.74 -20.44
N ASP A 25 -11.60 36.58 -20.97
CA ASP A 25 -10.20 36.77 -20.64
C ASP A 25 -9.95 36.96 -19.13
N SER A 26 -8.94 36.28 -18.58
CA SER A 26 -8.53 36.41 -17.16
C SER A 26 -7.07 36.00 -17.00
N THR A 27 -6.19 36.98 -17.18
CA THR A 27 -4.90 37.20 -16.50
C THR A 27 -4.38 36.06 -15.60
N SER A 28 -3.27 35.46 -16.04
CA SER A 28 -2.41 34.56 -15.28
C SER A 28 -1.78 35.23 -14.04
N PRO A 29 -1.85 34.64 -12.85
CA PRO A 29 -1.02 35.05 -11.72
C PRO A 29 0.41 34.54 -11.90
N GLN A 30 1.37 35.47 -11.84
CA GLN A 30 2.81 35.20 -11.82
C GLN A 30 3.18 34.43 -10.55
N LEU A 31 3.78 33.25 -10.74
CA LEU A 31 4.40 32.45 -9.69
C LEU A 31 5.64 33.20 -9.14
N ILE A 32 5.55 33.62 -7.88
CA ILE A 32 6.71 34.09 -7.11
C ILE A 32 7.58 32.87 -6.83
N ARG A 33 8.78 32.83 -7.44
CA ARG A 33 9.88 31.95 -7.04
C ARG A 33 10.36 32.40 -5.65
N SER A 34 10.19 31.56 -4.64
CA SER A 34 10.97 31.67 -3.40
C SER A 34 12.28 30.90 -3.58
N GLU A 35 13.38 31.59 -3.35
CA GLU A 35 14.74 31.09 -3.43
C GLU A 35 14.99 30.00 -2.40
N GLN A 36 15.65 28.95 -2.86
CA GLN A 36 16.11 27.77 -2.13
C GLN A 36 17.36 28.18 -1.34
N SER A 37 17.31 28.09 -0.01
CA SER A 37 18.49 28.31 0.84
C SER A 37 19.31 27.02 0.93
N ASP A 38 20.57 27.14 0.54
CA ASP A 38 21.63 26.15 0.75
C ASP A 38 21.87 25.88 2.24
N GLY A 39 22.24 24.63 2.53
CA GLY A 39 23.17 24.32 3.63
C GLY A 39 22.63 23.45 4.75
N ALA A 40 22.96 22.16 4.71
CA ALA A 40 23.69 21.50 5.79
C ALA A 40 24.14 20.10 5.33
N ASP A 41 25.44 19.96 5.07
CA ASP A 41 26.16 18.69 5.03
C ASP A 41 25.95 17.91 6.32
N ILE A 42 25.49 16.66 6.21
CA ILE A 42 25.66 15.66 7.27
C ILE A 42 26.33 14.44 6.62
N PRO A 43 27.50 13.99 7.08
CA PRO A 43 28.14 12.82 6.54
C PRO A 43 27.39 11.56 6.99
N SER A 44 26.79 10.85 6.04
CA SER A 44 26.26 9.50 6.25
C SER A 44 27.43 8.52 6.44
N GLY A 45 27.90 8.47 7.69
CA GLY A 45 28.79 7.43 8.20
C GLY A 45 28.07 6.09 8.25
N ARG A 46 28.63 5.13 7.53
CA ARG A 46 28.27 3.71 7.52
C ARG A 46 28.42 3.14 8.95
N LEU A 47 27.33 2.92 9.67
CA LEU A 47 27.37 2.21 10.96
C LEU A 47 27.39 0.69 10.70
N LEU A 48 28.56 0.17 10.35
CA LEU A 48 28.82 -1.27 10.39
C LEU A 48 29.14 -1.63 11.85
N LEU A 49 28.23 -2.37 12.50
CA LEU A 49 28.48 -3.02 13.78
C LEU A 49 29.65 -4.01 13.59
N ARG A 50 30.85 -3.60 13.98
CA ARG A 50 32.00 -4.48 14.13
C ARG A 50 32.04 -4.94 15.58
N VAL A 51 31.63 -6.18 15.81
CA VAL A 51 31.88 -6.89 17.08
C VAL A 51 33.40 -7.13 17.17
N PRO A 52 34.10 -6.62 18.20
CA PRO A 52 35.46 -7.07 18.46
C PRO A 52 35.42 -8.41 19.20
N SER A 53 35.96 -9.43 18.53
CA SER A 53 36.30 -10.72 19.11
C SER A 53 37.27 -10.54 20.28
N HIS A 54 36.97 -11.20 21.40
CA HIS A 54 37.78 -11.20 22.61
C HIS A 54 38.71 -12.41 22.60
N GLU A 55 40.02 -12.18 22.50
CA GLU A 55 41.10 -13.08 22.89
C GLU A 55 42.10 -12.19 23.64
N GLY A 56 42.61 -12.45 24.85
CA GLY A 56 42.69 -13.63 25.70
C GLY A 56 44.12 -13.65 26.28
N ALA A 57 44.29 -13.64 27.61
CA ALA A 57 45.55 -14.09 28.24
C ALA A 57 45.42 -14.39 29.75
N ASN A 58 45.86 -15.62 30.07
CA ASN A 58 46.43 -16.14 31.33
C ASN A 58 45.52 -16.61 32.47
N GLY A 59 45.51 -17.93 32.68
CA GLY A 59 45.27 -18.54 33.99
C GLY A 59 45.19 -20.08 33.99
N SER A 60 46.33 -20.73 34.25
CA SER A 60 46.56 -22.02 34.93
C SER A 60 45.72 -23.28 34.64
N ALA A 61 46.47 -24.29 34.18
CA ALA A 61 46.40 -25.74 34.38
C ALA A 61 45.37 -26.33 35.38
N SER A 62 44.62 -27.33 34.90
CA SER A 62 44.56 -28.67 35.50
C SER A 62 43.98 -29.67 34.51
N ASP A 63 44.66 -30.82 34.38
CA ASP A 63 44.23 -32.01 33.66
C ASP A 63 42.80 -32.44 34.02
N GLN A 64 41.99 -32.77 33.01
CA GLN A 64 41.16 -33.98 33.04
C GLN A 64 40.60 -34.34 31.66
N ASP A 65 40.96 -35.56 31.29
CA ASP A 65 40.61 -36.37 30.14
C ASP A 65 39.12 -36.76 30.13
N ASN A 66 38.38 -36.25 29.13
CA ASN A 66 37.22 -36.89 28.52
C ASN A 66 36.67 -35.96 27.42
N SER A 67 36.94 -36.26 26.14
CA SER A 67 36.36 -35.51 25.02
C SER A 67 35.57 -36.46 24.12
N GLU A 68 34.28 -36.55 24.44
CA GLU A 68 33.24 -36.79 23.45
C GLU A 68 33.34 -35.70 22.37
N PRO A 69 33.22 -36.02 21.07
CA PRO A 69 33.32 -35.01 20.02
C PRO A 69 32.22 -33.95 20.24
N PRO A 70 32.55 -32.65 20.16
CA PRO A 70 31.58 -31.60 20.37
C PRO A 70 30.47 -31.74 19.33
N ALA A 71 29.23 -31.81 19.81
CA ALA A 71 28.05 -31.72 18.96
C ALA A 71 28.20 -30.48 18.08
N GLU A 72 28.13 -30.67 16.77
CA GLU A 72 28.11 -29.56 15.81
C GLU A 72 27.04 -28.56 16.28
N PRO A 73 27.36 -27.25 16.39
CA PRO A 73 26.36 -26.25 16.64
C PRO A 73 25.35 -26.38 15.51
N GLY A 74 24.11 -26.79 15.84
CA GLY A 74 23.03 -26.83 14.88
C GLY A 74 22.98 -25.48 14.18
N GLU A 75 23.05 -25.49 12.85
CA GLU A 75 22.85 -24.28 12.05
C GLU A 75 21.58 -23.59 12.59
N PRO A 76 21.61 -22.27 12.86
CA PRO A 76 20.40 -21.55 13.22
C PRO A 76 19.44 -21.80 12.08
N GLY A 77 18.42 -22.62 12.33
CA GLY A 77 17.38 -22.91 11.36
C GLY A 77 16.89 -21.57 10.86
N ALA A 78 17.00 -21.34 9.55
CA ALA A 78 16.43 -20.16 8.93
C ALA A 78 15.02 -20.03 9.48
N GLU A 79 14.75 -18.99 10.28
CA GLU A 79 13.39 -18.64 10.63
C GLU A 79 12.72 -18.46 9.27
N ASN A 80 11.85 -19.42 8.92
CA ASN A 80 10.98 -19.27 7.78
C ASN A 80 10.21 -17.99 8.09
N ASP A 81 10.63 -16.90 7.46
CA ASP A 81 10.01 -15.58 7.52
C ASP A 81 8.65 -15.74 6.84
N THR A 82 7.74 -16.35 7.58
CA THR A 82 6.39 -16.71 7.16
C THR A 82 5.73 -15.45 6.66
N GLY A 83 5.44 -15.37 5.35
CA GLY A 83 4.81 -14.26 4.63
C GLY A 83 4.67 -12.98 5.43
N THR A 84 5.76 -12.23 5.63
CA THR A 84 5.68 -10.89 6.22
C THR A 84 5.61 -9.85 5.12
N PHE A 85 4.89 -8.76 5.37
CA PHE A 85 4.86 -7.58 4.49
C PHE A 85 5.33 -6.37 5.29
N PHE A 86 6.54 -5.88 5.00
CA PHE A 86 7.23 -4.84 5.76
C PHE A 86 7.42 -5.17 7.25
N GLY A 87 7.50 -6.45 7.58
CA GLY A 87 7.61 -6.98 8.95
C GLY A 87 6.25 -7.23 9.64
N GLU A 88 5.13 -6.87 9.01
CA GLU A 88 3.80 -7.22 9.49
C GLU A 88 3.46 -8.66 9.05
N ALA A 89 2.94 -9.47 9.97
CA ALA A 89 2.54 -10.84 9.64
C ALA A 89 1.31 -10.85 8.72
N VAL A 90 1.40 -11.52 7.58
CA VAL A 90 0.25 -11.74 6.69
C VAL A 90 -0.51 -12.99 7.15
N GLY A 91 -1.82 -12.86 7.34
CA GLY A 91 -2.68 -14.00 7.67
C GLY A 91 -3.02 -14.87 6.46
N SER A 92 -3.90 -15.85 6.67
CA SER A 92 -4.30 -16.81 5.65
C SER A 92 -5.25 -16.23 4.60
N ARG A 93 -5.96 -15.14 4.92
CA ARG A 93 -6.92 -14.47 4.04
C ARG A 93 -6.68 -12.97 4.08
N ALA A 94 -5.89 -12.47 3.14
CA ALA A 94 -5.35 -11.11 3.20
C ALA A 94 -5.80 -10.21 2.04
N VAL A 95 -6.14 -8.95 2.33
CA VAL A 95 -6.33 -7.92 1.30
C VAL A 95 -5.29 -6.82 1.48
N PHE A 96 -4.60 -6.49 0.40
CA PHE A 96 -3.58 -5.44 0.36
C PHE A 96 -4.08 -4.23 -0.40
N ILE A 97 -4.29 -3.10 0.28
CA ILE A 97 -4.56 -1.81 -0.36
C ILE A 97 -3.23 -1.10 -0.56
N ILE A 98 -2.78 -1.00 -1.81
CA ILE A 98 -1.45 -0.50 -2.16
C ILE A 98 -1.55 0.81 -2.94
N ASP A 99 -0.97 1.87 -2.38
CA ASP A 99 -0.77 3.14 -3.06
C ASP A 99 0.16 2.99 -4.26
N VAL A 100 -0.40 3.32 -5.42
CA VAL A 100 0.31 3.38 -6.70
C VAL A 100 0.23 4.79 -7.27
N SER A 101 0.10 5.80 -6.43
CA SER A 101 0.05 7.19 -6.87
C SER A 101 1.40 7.70 -7.38
N ASN A 102 1.39 8.73 -8.22
CA ASN A 102 2.59 9.31 -8.84
C ASN A 102 3.62 9.86 -7.82
N SER A 103 3.23 10.13 -6.57
CA SER A 103 4.20 10.46 -5.51
C SER A 103 5.14 9.30 -5.19
N MET A 104 4.66 8.06 -5.33
CA MET A 104 5.43 6.85 -5.06
C MET A 104 6.63 6.68 -6.02
N GLU A 105 6.51 7.13 -7.27
CA GLU A 105 7.62 7.10 -8.26
C GLU A 105 8.60 8.27 -8.07
N LYS A 106 8.14 9.39 -7.51
CA LYS A 106 8.97 10.59 -7.33
C LYS A 106 9.76 10.59 -6.03
N GLY A 107 9.25 9.94 -4.99
CA GLY A 107 9.93 9.79 -3.70
C GLY A 107 11.16 8.89 -3.83
N LYS A 108 12.34 9.41 -3.50
CA LYS A 108 13.65 8.71 -3.53
C LYS A 108 14.29 8.63 -2.14
N ASP A 109 13.49 8.77 -1.10
CA ASP A 109 13.90 8.80 0.30
C ASP A 109 14.15 7.40 0.91
N VAL A 110 13.86 6.33 0.17
CA VAL A 110 14.08 4.93 0.60
C VAL A 110 15.57 4.54 0.59
N GLY A 111 16.42 5.31 -0.09
CA GLY A 111 17.86 5.07 -0.16
C GLY A 111 18.23 3.95 -1.15
N ALA A 112 19.35 3.28 -0.87
CA ALA A 112 19.85 2.18 -1.69
C ALA A 112 19.28 0.84 -1.20
N GLY A 113 18.97 -0.05 -2.13
CA GLY A 113 18.42 -1.37 -1.83
C GLY A 113 18.57 -2.33 -3.01
N GLU A 114 17.80 -3.41 -2.97
CA GLU A 114 17.75 -4.42 -4.02
C GLU A 114 16.39 -4.31 -4.72
N ASP A 115 16.37 -4.34 -6.05
CA ASP A 115 15.12 -4.47 -6.82
C ASP A 115 14.64 -5.93 -6.86
N TYR A 116 13.45 -6.17 -7.39
CA TYR A 116 12.86 -7.52 -7.44
C TYR A 116 13.58 -8.48 -8.41
N ASP A 117 14.56 -8.01 -9.16
CA ASP A 117 15.41 -8.82 -10.04
C ASP A 117 16.79 -9.10 -9.39
N GLY A 118 17.01 -8.65 -8.16
CA GLY A 118 18.25 -8.85 -7.41
C GLY A 118 19.34 -7.82 -7.68
N ASN A 119 19.03 -6.73 -8.39
CA ASN A 119 20.02 -5.70 -8.70
C ASN A 119 20.10 -4.68 -7.57
N VAL A 120 21.33 -4.28 -7.23
CA VAL A 120 21.55 -3.19 -6.29
C VAL A 120 21.20 -1.86 -6.97
N VAL A 121 20.18 -1.18 -6.44
CA VAL A 121 19.72 0.13 -6.87
C VAL A 121 20.18 1.16 -5.85
N THR A 122 20.92 2.18 -6.30
CA THR A 122 21.51 3.20 -5.41
C THR A 122 20.52 4.28 -4.96
N SER A 123 19.36 4.35 -5.61
CA SER A 123 18.28 5.29 -5.30
C SER A 123 16.94 4.67 -5.71
N MET A 124 16.38 3.83 -4.85
CA MET A 124 15.07 3.24 -5.08
C MET A 124 13.97 4.29 -4.96
N THR A 125 12.97 4.19 -5.82
CA THR A 125 11.72 4.92 -5.59
C THR A 125 10.88 4.19 -4.54
N ARG A 126 9.91 4.86 -3.93
CA ARG A 126 8.99 4.21 -2.98
C ARG A 126 8.20 3.08 -3.64
N ILE A 127 7.77 3.26 -4.90
CA ILE A 127 7.08 2.22 -5.64
C ILE A 127 7.98 1.01 -5.92
N ASP A 128 9.29 1.21 -6.16
CA ASP A 128 10.22 0.09 -6.36
C ASP A 128 10.35 -0.76 -5.08
N ALA A 129 10.47 -0.09 -3.92
CA ALA A 129 10.60 -0.77 -2.63
C ALA A 129 9.31 -1.55 -2.26
N VAL A 130 8.16 -0.96 -2.53
CA VAL A 130 6.86 -1.61 -2.34
C VAL A 130 6.71 -2.81 -3.28
N LYS A 131 7.06 -2.67 -4.57
CA LYS A 131 7.03 -3.79 -5.51
C LYS A 131 7.96 -4.93 -5.09
N TYR A 132 9.19 -4.60 -4.68
CA TYR A 132 10.14 -5.58 -4.14
C TYR A 132 9.52 -6.37 -2.99
N GLU A 133 8.97 -5.67 -2.00
CA GLU A 133 8.43 -6.30 -0.80
C GLU A 133 7.16 -7.11 -1.09
N LEU A 134 6.27 -6.63 -1.98
CA LEU A 134 5.12 -7.42 -2.42
C LEU A 134 5.54 -8.69 -3.17
N VAL A 135 6.50 -8.60 -4.09
CA VAL A 135 6.99 -9.76 -4.84
C VAL A 135 7.63 -10.78 -3.89
N ARG A 136 8.46 -10.31 -2.96
CA ARG A 136 9.08 -11.15 -1.93
C ARG A 136 8.02 -11.85 -1.09
N MET A 137 7.04 -11.11 -0.58
CA MET A 137 5.96 -11.64 0.25
C MET A 137 5.14 -12.68 -0.52
N LEU A 138 4.69 -12.37 -1.74
CA LEU A 138 3.92 -13.29 -2.58
C LEU A 138 4.72 -14.57 -2.90
N GLY A 139 6.03 -14.46 -3.15
CA GLY A 139 6.91 -15.61 -3.37
C GLY A 139 7.09 -16.51 -2.15
N ASN A 140 6.81 -16.00 -0.94
CA ASN A 140 6.95 -16.71 0.33
C ASN A 140 5.61 -17.16 0.93
N LEU A 141 4.47 -16.83 0.30
CA LEU A 141 3.18 -17.32 0.77
C LEU A 141 3.05 -18.84 0.59
N PRO A 142 2.45 -19.56 1.55
CA PRO A 142 2.24 -20.99 1.43
C PRO A 142 1.20 -21.29 0.35
N ALA A 143 1.63 -21.91 -0.74
CA ALA A 143 0.78 -22.17 -1.88
C ALA A 143 -0.40 -23.09 -1.52
N GLY A 144 -1.63 -22.70 -1.88
CA GLY A 144 -2.86 -23.44 -1.64
C GLY A 144 -3.49 -23.23 -0.26
N ASP A 145 -2.74 -22.73 0.72
CA ASP A 145 -3.19 -22.50 2.10
C ASP A 145 -3.47 -21.03 2.42
N CYS A 146 -3.30 -20.14 1.44
CA CYS A 146 -3.64 -18.73 1.54
C CYS A 146 -4.64 -18.32 0.46
N ALA A 147 -5.42 -17.28 0.75
CA ALA A 147 -6.18 -16.54 -0.24
C ALA A 147 -5.87 -15.05 -0.09
N PHE A 148 -5.81 -14.33 -1.21
CA PHE A 148 -5.53 -12.91 -1.18
C PHE A 148 -6.15 -12.15 -2.36
N ASP A 149 -6.16 -10.83 -2.24
CA ASP A 149 -6.33 -9.92 -3.37
C ASP A 149 -5.55 -8.62 -3.11
N ILE A 150 -5.29 -7.86 -4.19
CA ILE A 150 -4.57 -6.59 -4.14
C ILE A 150 -5.48 -5.50 -4.71
N VAL A 151 -5.80 -4.51 -3.88
CA VAL A 151 -6.54 -3.32 -4.26
C VAL A 151 -5.53 -2.21 -4.57
N TRP A 152 -5.49 -1.79 -5.83
CA TRP A 152 -4.66 -0.68 -6.25
C TRP A 152 -5.35 0.63 -5.90
N LEU A 153 -4.69 1.40 -5.06
CA LEU A 153 -5.10 2.76 -4.74
C LEU A 153 -4.60 3.65 -5.89
N ALA A 154 -5.41 3.66 -6.96
CA ALA A 154 -5.19 4.38 -8.19
C ALA A 154 -6.35 5.36 -8.44
N GLY A 155 -6.03 6.58 -8.86
CA GLY A 155 -7.05 7.54 -9.29
C GLY A 155 -7.27 7.54 -10.80
N ILE A 156 -6.78 8.58 -11.49
CA ILE A 156 -6.97 8.77 -12.94
C ILE A 156 -5.69 8.37 -13.67
N GLU A 157 -5.82 7.69 -14.82
CA GLU A 157 -4.67 7.39 -15.69
C GLU A 157 -4.05 8.67 -16.23
N VAL A 158 -2.73 8.82 -16.12
CA VAL A 158 -2.02 9.92 -16.77
C VAL A 158 -1.96 9.63 -18.28
N GLY A 159 -2.80 10.33 -19.06
CA GLY A 159 -2.83 10.22 -20.52
C GLY A 159 -3.92 9.32 -21.10
N GLY A 160 -4.80 8.76 -20.25
CA GLY A 160 -5.94 7.94 -20.69
C GLY A 160 -7.10 8.77 -21.26
N PRO A 161 -7.93 8.19 -22.16
CA PRO A 161 -9.10 8.86 -22.67
C PRO A 161 -10.19 8.84 -21.60
N THR A 162 -10.44 10.02 -21.00
CA THR A 162 -11.65 10.51 -20.31
C THR A 162 -11.38 11.02 -18.89
N PRO A 163 -11.79 12.26 -18.55
CA PRO A 163 -11.92 12.71 -17.17
C PRO A 163 -13.18 12.11 -16.55
N GLY A 164 -13.05 11.13 -15.65
CA GLY A 164 -14.20 10.57 -14.96
C GLY A 164 -13.89 9.37 -14.10
N MET A 165 -13.97 9.59 -12.78
CA MET A 165 -13.92 8.62 -11.67
C MET A 165 -12.53 8.02 -11.37
N PRO A 166 -12.08 8.08 -10.09
CA PRO A 166 -10.96 7.28 -9.62
C PRO A 166 -11.26 5.80 -9.81
N VAL A 167 -10.35 5.06 -10.43
CA VAL A 167 -10.46 3.61 -10.57
C VAL A 167 -9.67 2.98 -9.43
N THR A 168 -10.33 2.72 -8.30
CA THR A 168 -9.80 1.75 -7.34
C THR A 168 -10.00 0.37 -7.95
N ASP A 169 -9.02 -0.07 -8.72
CA ASP A 169 -9.03 -1.38 -9.35
C ASP A 169 -8.50 -2.42 -8.38
N ALA A 170 -8.98 -3.65 -8.52
CA ALA A 170 -8.44 -4.80 -7.81
C ALA A 170 -7.77 -5.71 -8.82
N TRP A 171 -6.73 -6.44 -8.40
CA TRP A 171 -6.05 -7.37 -9.30
C TRP A 171 -7.01 -8.45 -9.82
N GLN A 172 -7.77 -9.09 -8.93
CA GLN A 172 -8.83 -10.04 -9.32
C GLN A 172 -10.23 -9.48 -9.01
N GLY A 173 -10.37 -8.71 -7.92
CA GLY A 173 -11.66 -8.22 -7.44
C GLY A 173 -12.43 -9.26 -6.63
N GLU A 174 -11.79 -10.35 -6.25
CA GLU A 174 -12.30 -11.40 -5.37
C GLU A 174 -11.14 -12.14 -4.68
N MET A 175 -11.42 -12.78 -3.54
CA MET A 175 -10.42 -13.58 -2.81
C MET A 175 -9.94 -14.74 -3.68
N THR A 176 -8.66 -14.70 -4.04
CA THR A 176 -8.04 -15.71 -4.90
C THR A 176 -7.15 -16.63 -4.10
N THR A 177 -7.38 -17.94 -4.18
CA THR A 177 -6.48 -18.93 -3.57
C THR A 177 -5.09 -18.83 -4.21
N GLY A 178 -4.06 -18.73 -3.37
CA GLY A 178 -2.67 -18.61 -3.80
C GLY A 178 -2.10 -19.94 -4.31
N THR A 179 -2.59 -20.45 -5.44
CA THR A 179 -1.89 -21.53 -6.16
C THR A 179 -0.58 -21.01 -6.74
N PRO A 180 0.42 -21.86 -7.06
CA PRO A 180 1.66 -21.41 -7.67
C PRO A 180 1.44 -20.54 -8.93
N GLU A 181 0.45 -20.89 -9.75
CA GLU A 181 0.07 -20.14 -10.95
C GLU A 181 -0.51 -18.76 -10.59
N LYS A 182 -1.40 -18.71 -9.60
CA LYS A 182 -2.02 -17.45 -9.16
C LYS A 182 -1.03 -16.52 -8.45
N LEU A 183 -0.11 -17.06 -7.67
CA LEU A 183 0.98 -16.30 -7.07
C LEU A 183 1.88 -15.71 -8.17
N GLN A 184 2.22 -16.48 -9.20
CA GLN A 184 3.01 -15.97 -10.33
C GLN A 184 2.25 -14.90 -11.13
N GLU A 185 0.96 -15.08 -11.41
CA GLU A 185 0.12 -14.06 -12.06
C GLU A 185 0.06 -12.75 -11.24
N ALA A 186 -0.04 -12.85 -9.91
CA ALA A 186 -0.02 -11.69 -9.02
C ALA A 186 1.35 -10.99 -9.02
N ILE A 187 2.45 -11.75 -8.97
CA ILE A 187 3.82 -11.22 -9.07
C ILE A 187 4.00 -10.46 -10.39
N ASP A 188 3.55 -11.03 -11.50
CA ASP A 188 3.65 -10.39 -12.81
C ASP A 188 2.79 -9.11 -12.87
N ALA A 189 1.60 -9.11 -12.25
CA ALA A 189 0.78 -7.92 -12.12
C ALA A 189 1.47 -6.81 -11.30
N VAL A 190 2.06 -7.16 -10.14
CA VAL A 190 2.83 -6.23 -9.30
C VAL A 190 4.00 -5.63 -10.08
N LYS A 191 4.77 -6.46 -10.80
CA LYS A 191 5.91 -6.00 -11.61
C LYS A 191 5.46 -5.01 -12.69
N ASN A 192 4.36 -5.31 -13.37
CA ASN A 192 3.81 -4.50 -14.46
C ASN A 192 3.02 -3.27 -13.99
N GLN A 193 2.76 -3.14 -12.68
CA GLN A 193 1.94 -2.05 -12.16
C GLN A 193 2.57 -0.69 -12.44
N ARG A 194 1.74 0.24 -12.92
CA ARG A 194 2.16 1.63 -13.21
C ARG A 194 1.67 2.55 -12.12
N VAL A 195 2.28 3.73 -12.05
CA VAL A 195 1.75 4.79 -11.18
C VAL A 195 0.59 5.53 -11.82
N TRP A 196 -0.34 5.96 -10.99
CA TRP A 196 -1.58 6.64 -11.35
C TRP A 196 -1.65 7.98 -10.64
N PHE A 197 -2.56 8.85 -11.06
CA PHE A 197 -2.73 10.12 -10.38
C PHE A 197 -3.72 10.01 -9.23
N GLY A 198 -3.29 10.41 -8.04
CA GLY A 198 -4.15 10.61 -6.88
C GLY A 198 -4.28 9.41 -5.95
N THR A 199 -4.79 9.69 -4.76
CA THR A 199 -4.83 8.77 -3.61
C THR A 199 -6.28 8.60 -3.07
N PRO A 200 -7.20 7.92 -3.80
CA PRO A 200 -8.62 7.77 -3.40
C PRO A 200 -8.85 6.76 -2.25
N THR A 201 -8.19 6.96 -1.11
CA THR A 201 -8.20 6.03 0.04
C THR A 201 -9.60 5.67 0.54
N TYR A 202 -10.54 6.61 0.53
CA TYR A 202 -11.93 6.35 0.95
C TYR A 202 -12.56 5.20 0.16
N ARG A 203 -12.45 5.22 -1.18
CA ARG A 203 -13.05 4.19 -2.04
C ARG A 203 -12.34 2.86 -1.90
N ALA A 204 -11.04 2.87 -1.73
CA ALA A 204 -10.28 1.64 -1.55
C ALA A 204 -10.65 0.94 -0.23
N LEU A 205 -10.80 1.70 0.85
CA LEU A 205 -11.23 1.17 2.16
C LEU A 205 -12.70 0.73 2.15
N GLU A 206 -13.60 1.53 1.55
CA GLU A 206 -15.00 1.15 1.35
C GLU A 206 -15.10 -0.17 0.55
N ARG A 207 -14.34 -0.28 -0.54
CA ARG A 207 -14.28 -1.49 -1.36
C ARG A 207 -13.77 -2.69 -0.56
N ALA A 208 -12.62 -2.55 0.11
CA ALA A 208 -12.03 -3.65 0.87
C ALA A 208 -12.97 -4.18 1.97
N THR A 209 -13.72 -3.29 2.61
CA THR A 209 -14.67 -3.68 3.67
C THR A 209 -15.98 -4.22 3.12
N HIS A 210 -16.48 -3.72 1.98
CA HIS A 210 -17.75 -4.16 1.42
C HIS A 210 -17.64 -5.42 0.54
N ASP A 211 -16.60 -5.51 -0.30
CA ASP A 211 -16.47 -6.59 -1.28
C ASP A 211 -15.96 -7.88 -0.62
N TYR A 212 -15.05 -7.77 0.36
CA TYR A 212 -14.43 -8.93 1.01
C TYR A 212 -15.00 -9.19 2.41
N GLY A 213 -15.40 -8.13 3.13
CA GLY A 213 -16.12 -8.22 4.39
C GLY A 213 -15.44 -9.11 5.44
N ALA A 214 -16.26 -9.89 6.15
CA ALA A 214 -15.81 -10.76 7.25
C ALA A 214 -14.96 -11.96 6.80
N GLU A 215 -14.70 -12.14 5.51
CA GLU A 215 -13.93 -13.28 5.02
C GLU A 215 -12.43 -13.14 5.24
N ILE A 216 -11.91 -11.94 5.52
CA ILE A 216 -10.47 -11.71 5.60
C ILE A 216 -9.99 -11.65 7.05
N ASP A 217 -8.81 -12.20 7.30
CA ASP A 217 -8.15 -12.15 8.62
C ASP A 217 -7.08 -11.06 8.70
N THR A 218 -6.70 -10.48 7.56
CA THR A 218 -5.68 -9.45 7.46
C THR A 218 -6.07 -8.40 6.41
N LEU A 219 -6.09 -7.14 6.81
CA LEU A 219 -6.20 -5.99 5.93
C LEU A 219 -4.94 -5.14 6.06
N VAL A 220 -4.33 -4.77 4.95
CA VAL A 220 -3.17 -3.88 4.93
C VAL A 220 -3.50 -2.64 4.12
N LEU A 221 -3.21 -1.45 4.67
CA LEU A 221 -3.20 -0.20 3.92
C LEU A 221 -1.77 0.35 3.87
N LEU A 222 -1.21 0.50 2.66
CA LEU A 222 0.09 1.11 2.44
C LEU A 222 -0.06 2.39 1.60
N SER A 223 0.49 3.52 2.05
CA SER A 223 0.47 4.78 1.30
C SER A 223 1.60 5.76 1.64
N ASP A 224 1.97 6.62 0.68
CA ASP A 224 2.86 7.79 0.88
C ASP A 224 2.15 9.13 0.80
N GLY A 225 0.87 9.11 0.42
CA GLY A 225 0.05 10.27 0.11
C GLY A 225 -1.09 10.46 1.10
N ALA A 226 -1.47 11.72 1.34
CA ALA A 226 -2.69 12.00 2.07
C ALA A 226 -3.91 11.65 1.18
N PRO A 227 -5.02 11.16 1.75
CA PRO A 227 -6.24 10.89 0.99
C PRO A 227 -6.71 12.11 0.21
N ILE A 228 -7.08 11.91 -1.04
CA ILE A 228 -7.72 12.94 -1.87
C ILE A 228 -9.19 12.57 -2.12
N PRO A 229 -10.08 13.54 -2.37
CA PRO A 229 -11.44 13.25 -2.76
C PRO A 229 -11.56 12.51 -4.09
N VAL A 230 -12.68 11.81 -4.18
CA VAL A 230 -13.15 11.10 -5.35
C VAL A 230 -14.02 12.08 -6.16
N GLY A 231 -13.42 12.76 -7.14
CA GLY A 231 -14.13 13.68 -8.02
C GLY A 231 -13.26 14.86 -8.45
N ALA A 232 -13.42 15.28 -9.71
CA ALA A 232 -12.69 16.43 -10.25
C ALA A 232 -13.10 17.70 -9.49
N GLY A 233 -12.27 18.18 -8.55
CA GLY A 233 -12.40 19.56 -8.06
C GLY A 233 -11.87 19.92 -6.68
N TYR A 234 -11.49 19.00 -5.79
CA TYR A 234 -11.10 19.37 -4.42
C TYR A 234 -9.74 18.84 -4.00
N TRP A 235 -8.67 19.59 -4.28
CA TRP A 235 -7.36 19.28 -3.70
C TRP A 235 -7.31 19.84 -2.28
N GLY A 236 -7.25 18.97 -1.25
CA GLY A 236 -6.77 19.35 0.08
C GLY A 236 -7.79 19.80 1.14
N SER A 237 -9.04 19.33 1.14
CA SER A 237 -9.93 19.58 2.29
C SER A 237 -9.83 18.48 3.35
N ASN A 238 -9.61 18.89 4.62
CA ASN A 238 -9.63 18.02 5.81
C ASN A 238 -10.95 17.23 5.96
N THR A 239 -12.00 17.62 5.24
CA THR A 239 -13.30 16.94 5.23
C THR A 239 -13.22 15.49 4.76
N HIS A 240 -12.26 15.13 3.90
CA HIS A 240 -12.16 13.75 3.39
C HIS A 240 -11.42 12.83 4.34
N GLN A 241 -10.34 13.31 4.96
CA GLN A 241 -9.68 12.57 6.03
C GLN A 241 -10.65 12.32 7.18
N GLN A 242 -11.38 13.35 7.61
CA GLN A 242 -12.38 13.20 8.65
C GLN A 242 -13.49 12.22 8.25
N ALA A 243 -13.98 12.27 7.00
CA ALA A 243 -14.98 11.32 6.54
C ALA A 243 -14.50 9.86 6.60
N ILE A 244 -13.21 9.59 6.30
CA ILE A 244 -12.63 8.26 6.46
C ILE A 244 -12.57 7.89 7.95
N LEU A 245 -12.04 8.79 8.79
CA LEU A 245 -11.91 8.56 10.24
C LEU A 245 -13.28 8.32 10.92
N ASP A 246 -14.35 8.93 10.42
CA ASP A 246 -15.71 8.78 10.96
C ASP A 246 -16.42 7.51 10.49
N GLN A 247 -16.07 6.99 9.31
CA GLN A 247 -16.81 5.92 8.64
C GLN A 247 -16.07 4.59 8.64
N PHE A 248 -14.77 4.58 8.35
CA PHE A 248 -14.00 3.35 8.24
C PHE A 248 -14.05 2.48 9.51
N PRO A 249 -13.93 3.02 10.75
CA PRO A 249 -14.07 2.19 11.94
C PRO A 249 -15.40 1.42 12.01
N LYS A 250 -16.50 2.01 11.50
CA LYS A 250 -17.81 1.36 11.47
C LYS A 250 -17.90 0.26 10.41
N TRP A 251 -17.21 0.44 9.28
CA TRP A 251 -17.12 -0.59 8.25
C TRP A 251 -16.20 -1.73 8.65
N PHE A 252 -15.16 -1.43 9.43
CA PHE A 252 -14.18 -2.42 9.90
C PHE A 252 -14.64 -3.19 11.13
N GLU A 253 -15.49 -2.62 12.00
CA GLU A 253 -15.99 -3.25 13.23
C GLU A 253 -16.47 -4.72 13.03
N PRO A 254 -17.27 -5.06 12.00
CA PRO A 254 -17.66 -6.45 11.78
C PRO A 254 -16.49 -7.38 11.43
N MET A 255 -15.45 -6.87 10.79
CA MET A 255 -14.26 -7.63 10.41
C MET A 255 -13.36 -7.83 11.63
N GLU A 256 -13.16 -6.78 12.42
CA GLU A 256 -12.46 -6.82 13.70
C GLU A 256 -13.10 -7.82 14.66
N ALA A 257 -14.44 -7.83 14.76
CA ALA A 257 -15.19 -8.78 15.57
C ALA A 257 -14.99 -10.25 15.14
N ASN A 258 -14.59 -10.48 13.89
CA ASN A 258 -14.24 -11.80 13.33
C ASN A 258 -12.73 -12.10 13.41
N GLY A 259 -11.96 -11.26 14.09
CA GLY A 259 -10.52 -11.45 14.30
C GLY A 259 -9.65 -10.90 13.18
N CYS A 260 -10.19 -10.08 12.27
CA CYS A 260 -9.39 -9.41 11.26
C CYS A 260 -8.41 -8.42 11.90
N ARG A 261 -7.14 -8.49 11.51
CA ARG A 261 -6.12 -7.51 11.89
C ARG A 261 -5.99 -6.46 10.80
N PHE A 262 -5.91 -5.20 11.20
CA PHE A 262 -5.63 -4.10 10.29
C PHE A 262 -4.23 -3.53 10.56
N SER A 263 -3.43 -3.40 9.50
CA SER A 263 -2.09 -2.81 9.53
C SER A 263 -2.03 -1.60 8.62
N VAL A 264 -1.56 -0.47 9.16
CA VAL A 264 -1.42 0.81 8.45
C VAL A 264 0.06 1.11 8.27
N ILE A 265 0.51 1.15 7.02
CA ILE A 265 1.91 1.34 6.66
C ILE A 265 2.08 2.66 5.91
N GLN A 266 2.83 3.59 6.50
CA GLN A 266 3.27 4.79 5.81
C GLN A 266 4.64 4.56 5.18
N VAL A 267 4.79 4.89 3.90
CA VAL A 267 6.11 4.95 3.24
C VAL A 267 6.49 6.42 2.99
N GLY A 268 7.73 6.78 3.31
CA GLY A 268 8.28 8.12 3.13
C GLY A 268 7.84 9.15 4.17
N VAL A 269 8.26 10.40 4.02
CA VAL A 269 8.23 11.42 5.10
C VAL A 269 7.09 12.45 5.03
N ASN A 270 5.99 12.17 4.33
CA ASN A 270 4.87 13.11 4.24
C ASN A 270 4.15 13.25 5.59
N SER A 271 4.28 14.40 6.25
CA SER A 271 3.72 14.63 7.59
C SER A 271 2.19 14.61 7.65
N ILE A 272 1.51 15.06 6.59
CA ILE A 272 0.04 15.04 6.52
C ILE A 272 -0.46 13.61 6.37
N CYS A 273 0.17 12.83 5.46
CA CYS A 273 -0.11 11.40 5.32
C CYS A 273 0.15 10.68 6.65
N GLY A 274 1.31 10.88 7.26
CA GLY A 274 1.66 10.22 8.53
C GLY A 274 0.70 10.52 9.66
N ALA A 275 0.29 11.79 9.84
CA ALA A 275 -0.70 12.14 10.85
C ALA A 275 -2.06 11.47 10.58
N PHE A 276 -2.51 11.44 9.32
CA PHE A 276 -3.75 10.76 8.95
C PHE A 276 -3.67 9.25 9.21
N MET A 277 -2.60 8.59 8.78
CA MET A 277 -2.38 7.15 8.90
C MET A 277 -2.30 6.73 10.38
N GLN A 278 -1.61 7.51 11.22
CA GLN A 278 -1.58 7.30 12.67
C GLN A 278 -2.97 7.44 13.31
N ASN A 279 -3.72 8.48 12.94
CA ASN A 279 -5.09 8.67 13.44
C ASN A 279 -6.03 7.56 13.00
N LEU A 280 -5.90 7.08 11.76
CA LEU A 280 -6.68 5.96 11.24
C LEU A 280 -6.39 4.67 12.00
N ALA A 281 -5.10 4.40 12.26
CA ALA A 281 -4.70 3.23 13.02
C ALA A 281 -5.25 3.30 14.46
N ALA A 282 -5.11 4.45 15.12
CA ALA A 282 -5.62 4.67 16.47
C ALA A 282 -7.16 4.54 16.55
N ALA A 283 -7.89 5.00 15.53
CA ALA A 283 -9.35 4.93 15.48
C ALA A 283 -9.89 3.50 15.31
N THR A 284 -9.04 2.55 14.92
CA THR A 284 -9.42 1.16 14.61
C THR A 284 -8.65 0.11 15.42
N GLY A 285 -7.82 0.54 16.37
CA GLY A 285 -6.96 -0.38 17.14
C GLY A 285 -5.87 -1.07 16.30
N ALA A 286 -5.61 -0.59 15.09
CA ALA A 286 -4.68 -1.17 14.13
C ALA A 286 -3.21 -0.88 14.45
N SER A 287 -2.30 -1.65 13.86
CA SER A 287 -0.86 -1.35 13.91
C SER A 287 -0.52 -0.17 12.99
N PHE A 288 0.46 0.64 13.39
CA PHE A 288 1.01 1.70 12.55
C PHE A 288 2.52 1.51 12.41
N THR A 289 2.99 1.38 11.17
CA THR A 289 4.40 1.21 10.84
C THR A 289 4.84 2.31 9.86
N HIS A 290 5.93 3.00 10.19
CA HIS A 290 6.55 4.00 9.31
C HIS A 290 7.81 3.43 8.68
N LYS A 291 7.90 3.49 7.34
CA LYS A 291 9.05 3.08 6.54
C LYS A 291 9.65 4.29 5.83
N HIS A 292 10.98 4.39 5.90
CA HIS A 292 11.76 5.43 5.23
C HIS A 292 12.07 5.00 3.80
#